data_AF-A0A7Z9MTX4-F1
#
_entry.id   AF-A0A7Z9MTX4-F1
#
_cell.length_a   1.000
_cell.length_b   1.000
_cell.length_c   1.000
_cell.angle_alpha   90.00
_cell.angle_beta   90.00
_cell.angle_gamma   90.00
#
_symmetry.space_group_name_H-M   'P 1'
#
loop_
_entity.id
_entity.type
_entity.pdbx_description
1 polymer ?
#
loop_
_entity_poly.entity_id
_entity_poly.type
_entity_poly.pdbx_seq_one_letter_code
_entity_poly.pdbx_strand_id
1 'polypeptide(L)' 'AAGRHQMSFVTTGAILGGNVRVGLEDSLYIGKGEMAKSNRDQVAKIRRIVEDLSLEVATPSEARERLALKGGDQVAF' A
#
# COMPACT_ATOMS: atom_id res chain seq x y z
N ALA A 1 -5.74 8.60 -0.62
CA ALA A 1 -7.12 9.11 -0.47
C ALA A 1 -7.55 8.92 0.97
N ALA A 2 -8.30 9.87 1.53
CA ALA A 2 -8.63 9.88 2.95
C ALA A 2 -9.84 8.99 3.32
N GLY A 3 -9.75 8.34 4.48
CA GLY A 3 -10.82 7.58 5.12
C GLY A 3 -11.39 6.46 4.26
N ARG A 4 -12.72 6.39 4.18
CA ARG A 4 -13.46 5.34 3.46
C ARG A 4 -13.08 5.18 1.98
N HIS A 5 -12.46 6.20 1.38
CA HIS A 5 -12.05 6.19 -0.02
C HIS A 5 -10.69 5.50 -0.26
N GLN A 6 -9.94 5.17 0.80
CA GLN A 6 -8.60 4.59 0.70
C GLN A 6 -8.56 3.40 -0.27
N MET A 7 -9.35 2.34 -0.01
CA MET A 7 -9.29 1.08 -0.76
C MET A 7 -9.73 1.24 -2.22
N SER A 8 -10.84 1.94 -2.49
CA SER A 8 -11.30 2.11 -3.87
C SER A 8 -10.30 2.91 -4.70
N PHE A 9 -9.74 3.97 -4.13
CA PHE A 9 -8.84 4.87 -4.86
C PHE A 9 -7.51 4.21 -5.18
N VAL A 10 -6.91 3.49 -4.22
CA VAL A 10 -5.64 2.78 -4.48
C VAL A 10 -5.83 1.59 -5.42
N THR A 11 -7.00 0.94 -5.40
CA THR A 11 -7.31 -0.14 -6.35
C THR A 11 -7.38 0.40 -7.77
N THR A 12 -8.07 1.53 -7.98
CA THR A 12 -8.06 2.23 -9.28
C THR A 12 -6.64 2.62 -9.70
N GLY A 13 -5.83 3.14 -8.77
CA GLY A 13 -4.42 3.43 -9.03
C GLY A 13 -3.63 2.22 -9.52
N ALA A 14 -3.81 1.05 -8.89
CA ALA A 14 -3.16 -0.19 -9.31
C ALA A 14 -3.61 -0.65 -10.71
N ILE A 15 -4.91 -0.58 -11.01
CA ILE A 15 -5.46 -0.91 -12.34
C ILE A 15 -4.83 -0.04 -13.44
N LEU A 16 -4.55 1.23 -13.13
CA LEU A 16 -3.92 2.16 -14.06
C LEU A 16 -2.39 2.02 -14.13
N GLY A 17 -1.80 1.02 -13.47
CA GLY A 17 -0.35 0.79 -13.43
C GLY A 17 0.42 1.66 -12.43
N GLY A 18 -0.27 2.30 -11.49
CA GLY A 18 0.31 3.12 -10.44
C GLY A 18 0.70 2.33 -9.17
N ASN A 19 1.41 3.02 -8.27
CA ASN A 19 1.73 2.50 -6.93
C ASN A 19 0.61 2.82 -5.92
N VAL A 20 0.56 2.06 -4.82
CA VAL A 20 -0.48 2.18 -3.77
C VAL A 20 0.11 2.65 -2.43
N ARG A 21 -0.69 3.41 -1.67
CA ARG A 21 -0.38 3.81 -0.29
C ARG A 21 -1.59 3.55 0.61
N VAL A 22 -1.37 2.82 1.70
CA VAL A 22 -2.35 2.58 2.76
C VAL A 22 -1.70 2.83 4.12
N GLY A 23 -2.53 2.98 5.15
CA GLY A 23 -2.08 3.19 6.53
C GLY A 23 -3.14 3.88 7.38
N LEU A 24 -3.01 3.71 8.70
CA LEU A 24 -3.86 4.35 9.71
C LEU A 24 -3.76 5.88 9.68
N GLU A 25 -2.66 6.41 9.13
CA GLU A 25 -2.51 7.84 8.81
C GLU A 25 -3.60 8.34 7.84
N ASP A 26 -3.92 7.53 6.82
CA ASP A 26 -4.88 7.90 5.79
C ASP A 26 -6.32 7.49 6.14
N SER A 27 -6.50 6.36 6.83
CA SER A 27 -7.82 5.83 7.23
C SER A 27 -7.74 4.99 8.50
N LEU A 28 -8.60 5.28 9.48
CA LEU A 28 -8.73 4.46 10.69
C LEU A 28 -9.55 3.16 10.47
N TYR A 29 -10.15 2.98 9.30
CA TYR A 29 -11.11 1.91 9.02
C TYR A 29 -10.56 0.91 8.00
N ILE A 30 -10.83 -0.37 8.23
CA ILE A 30 -10.56 -1.45 7.27
C ILE A 30 -11.77 -1.69 6.35
N GLY A 31 -12.97 -1.35 6.82
CA GLY A 31 -14.24 -1.51 6.12
C GLY A 31 -15.30 -0.54 6.64
N LYS A 32 -16.50 -0.58 6.05
CA LYS A 32 -17.58 0.33 6.45
C LYS A 32 -17.98 0.08 7.91
N GLY A 33 -17.67 1.03 8.79
CA GLY A 33 -17.97 0.94 10.22
C GLY A 33 -17.04 0.03 11.02
N GLU A 34 -16.00 -0.52 10.40
CA GLU A 34 -15.05 -1.43 11.06
C GLU A 34 -13.66 -0.79 11.13
N MET A 35 -13.19 -0.51 12.35
CA MET A 35 -11.85 0.04 12.56
C MET A 35 -10.78 -1.01 12.22
N ALA A 36 -9.71 -0.58 11.58
CA ALA A 36 -8.54 -1.42 11.37
C ALA A 36 -7.82 -1.65 12.71
N LYS A 37 -7.43 -2.90 13.00
CA LYS A 37 -6.71 -3.20 14.25
C LYS A 37 -5.23 -2.85 14.14
N SER A 38 -4.69 -2.81 12.93
CA SER A 38 -3.30 -2.47 12.65
C SER A 38 -3.09 -1.97 11.21
N ASN A 39 -1.97 -1.29 10.96
CA ASN A 39 -1.50 -1.00 9.60
C ASN A 39 -1.36 -2.26 8.75
N ARG A 40 -0.93 -3.38 9.36
CA ARG A 40 -0.76 -4.67 8.69
C ARG A 40 -2.07 -5.15 8.06
N ASP A 41 -3.21 -4.92 8.69
CA ASP A 41 -4.50 -5.37 8.16
C ASP A 41 -4.84 -4.66 6.85
N GLN A 42 -4.54 -3.36 6.75
CA GLN A 42 -4.73 -2.60 5.51
C GLN A 42 -3.74 -3.03 4.42
N VAL A 43 -2.48 -3.27 4.79
CA VAL A 43 -1.47 -3.81 3.87
C VAL A 43 -1.88 -5.18 3.32
N ALA A 44 -2.35 -6.09 4.19
CA ALA A 44 -2.81 -7.41 3.78
C ALA A 44 -4.03 -7.32 2.85
N LYS A 45 -4.97 -6.41 3.13
CA LYS A 45 -6.14 -6.19 2.30
C LYS A 45 -5.79 -5.69 0.89
N ILE A 46 -4.93 -4.68 0.78
CA ILE A 46 -4.55 -4.17 -0.56
C ILE A 46 -3.68 -5.18 -1.31
N ARG A 47 -2.79 -5.90 -0.62
CA ARG A 47 -1.99 -6.97 -1.22
C ARG A 47 -2.88 -8.02 -1.88
N ARG A 48 -3.90 -8.52 -1.18
CA ARG A 48 -4.86 -9.48 -1.74
C ARG A 48 -5.52 -8.93 -3.01
N ILE A 49 -6.00 -7.69 -2.99
CA ILE A 49 -6.65 -7.07 -4.16
C ILE A 49 -5.70 -6.98 -5.35
N VAL A 50 -4.44 -6.60 -5.12
CA VAL A 50 -3.40 -6.50 -6.16
C VAL A 50 -3.08 -7.89 -6.74
N GLU A 51 -2.96 -8.91 -5.90
CA GLU A 51 -2.75 -10.31 -6.33
C GLU A 51 -3.96 -10.84 -7.11
N ASP A 52 -5.20 -10.53 -6.68
CA ASP A 52 -6.44 -10.85 -7.42
C ASP A 52 -6.49 -10.18 -8.81
N LEU A 53 -5.78 -9.06 -9.00
CA LEU A 53 -5.60 -8.38 -10.30
C LEU A 53 -4.43 -8.96 -11.13
N SER A 54 -3.83 -10.08 -10.71
CA SER A 54 -2.64 -10.68 -11.33
C SER A 54 -1.41 -9.75 -11.36
N LEU A 55 -1.30 -8.88 -10.36
CA LEU A 55 -0.15 -8.01 -10.14
C LEU A 55 0.68 -8.52 -8.94
N GLU A 56 1.94 -8.11 -8.87
CA GLU A 56 2.87 -8.49 -7.81
C GLU A 56 3.28 -7.30 -6.94
N VAL A 57 3.46 -7.54 -5.64
CA VAL A 57 3.94 -6.53 -4.69
C VAL A 57 5.46 -6.53 -4.67
N ALA A 58 6.06 -5.38 -4.98
CA ALA A 58 7.50 -5.20 -4.92
C ALA A 58 8.06 -5.40 -3.50
N THR A 59 9.16 -6.13 -3.40
CA THR A 59 10.03 -6.19 -2.23
C THR A 59 10.69 -4.82 -1.99
N PRO A 60 11.23 -4.58 -0.77
CA PRO A 60 11.99 -3.35 -0.51
C PRO A 60 13.20 -3.18 -1.44
N SER A 61 13.84 -4.25 -1.88
CA SER A 61 14.98 -4.19 -2.82
C SER A 61 14.55 -3.71 -4.20
N GLU A 62 13.48 -4.29 -4.75
CA GLU A 62 12.91 -3.85 -6.05
C GLU A 62 12.39 -2.41 -5.99
N ALA A 63 11.78 -2.01 -4.88
CA ALA A 63 11.34 -0.64 -4.69
C ALA A 63 12.51 0.36 -4.73
N ARG A 64 13.65 0.01 -4.12
CA ARG A 64 14.86 0.85 -4.17
C ARG A 64 15.42 0.95 -5.58
N GLU A 65 15.46 -0.15 -6.33
CA GLU A 65 15.93 -0.16 -7.72
C GLU A 65 15.04 0.73 -8.61
N ARG A 66 13.71 0.52 -8.57
CA ARG A 66 12.75 1.29 -9.37
C ARG A 66 12.77 2.79 -9.08
N LEU A 67 13.03 3.16 -7.82
CA LEU A 67 13.08 4.55 -7.37
C LEU A 67 14.50 5.14 -7.33
N ALA A 68 15.51 4.39 -7.78
CA ALA A 68 16.93 4.78 -7.75
C ALA A 68 17.40 5.28 -6.37
N LEU A 69 17.05 4.55 -5.30
CA LEU A 69 17.39 4.92 -3.93
C LEU A 69 18.78 4.44 -3.53
N LYS A 70 19.45 5.24 -2.69
CA LYS A 70 20.83 5.04 -2.22
C LYS A 70 21.11 3.78 -1.38
N GLY A 71 20.13 2.95 -1.05
CA GLY A 71 20.34 1.81 -0.14
C GLY A 71 20.07 2.14 1.34
N GLY A 72 19.72 1.11 2.10
CA GLY A 72 19.32 1.25 3.52
C GLY A 72 20.49 1.44 4.48
N ASP A 73 21.70 1.09 4.06
CA ASP A 73 22.97 1.24 4.79
C ASP A 73 23.61 2.62 4.61
N GLN A 74 23.14 3.43 3.66
CA GLN A 74 23.63 4.77 3.37
C GLN A 74 22.80 5.87 4.04
N VAL A 75 22.18 5.57 5.18
CA VAL A 75 21.38 6.49 6.00
C VAL A 75 22.01 6.66 7.39
N ALA A 76 21.74 7.79 8.05
CA ALA A 76 22.40 8.18 9.32
C ALA A 76 21.44 8.05 10.52
N PHE A 77 20.84 6.88 10.70
CA PHE A 77 19.98 6.53 11.84
C PHE A 77 20.04 5.03 12.16
#